data_AF-A0A023FYL8-F1
#
_entry.id   AF-A0A023FYL8-F1
#
_cell.length_a   1.000
_cell.length_b   1.000
_cell.length_c   1.000
_cell.angle_alpha   90.00
_cell.angle_beta   90.00
_cell.angle_gamma   90.00
#
_symmetry.space_group_name_H-M   'P 1'
#
loop_
_entity.id
_entity.type
_entity.pdbx_description
1 polymer ?
#
loop_
_entity_poly.entity_id
_entity_poly.type
_entity_poly.pdbx_seq_one_letter_code
_entity_poly.pdbx_strand_id
1 'polypeptide(L)'
;MAFLRQAVLLVALIGACWAHPDGAPASACATMNPEHKDSKHEEAGPSTPYTLVQDKREFKAGDTVAVTLSGPPFKGFFIKAFDDKNKEVGQFEAGGESKPVTECSGVTHTSAAEKTAVKVLWKAPAGAQGQVHFRATVVVTYHKYISGLQSTVA
;
A
#
# COMPACT_ATOMS: atom_id res chain seq x y z
N MET A 1 -30.91 -14.48 -50.76
CA MET A 1 -30.30 -13.24 -50.24
C MET A 1 -29.75 -13.54 -48.87
N ALA A 2 -28.43 -13.71 -48.81
CA ALA A 2 -27.68 -14.08 -47.62
C ALA A 2 -27.17 -12.80 -46.94
N PHE A 3 -27.99 -12.18 -46.11
CA PHE A 3 -27.61 -11.15 -45.14
C PHE A 3 -28.72 -11.20 -44.09
N LEU A 4 -28.55 -11.78 -42.90
CA LEU A 4 -28.02 -11.04 -41.77
C LEU A 4 -27.70 -12.01 -40.60
N ARG A 5 -26.88 -13.04 -40.84
CA ARG A 5 -26.30 -13.89 -39.78
C ARG A 5 -25.04 -13.26 -39.19
N GLN A 6 -25.07 -11.97 -38.86
CA GLN A 6 -23.96 -11.25 -38.23
C GLN A 6 -24.50 -10.18 -37.29
N ALA A 7 -25.15 -10.63 -36.22
CA ALA A 7 -25.31 -9.82 -35.01
C ALA A 7 -24.84 -10.60 -33.76
N VAL A 8 -24.00 -11.61 -33.98
CA VAL A 8 -23.19 -12.22 -32.92
C VAL A 8 -21.80 -11.57 -33.04
N LEU A 9 -21.26 -11.12 -31.91
CA LEU A 9 -19.93 -10.47 -31.77
C LEU A 9 -19.83 -8.99 -32.18
N LEU A 10 -20.67 -8.12 -31.62
CA LEU A 10 -20.10 -6.86 -31.13
C LEU A 10 -19.61 -7.13 -29.71
N VAL A 11 -18.40 -7.68 -29.68
CA VAL A 11 -17.53 -7.78 -28.53
C VAL A 11 -17.39 -6.38 -27.96
N ALA A 12 -18.22 -6.05 -26.97
CA ALA A 12 -17.95 -4.97 -26.06
C ALA A 12 -16.78 -5.45 -25.19
N LEU A 13 -15.55 -5.28 -25.72
CA LEU A 13 -14.32 -5.17 -24.94
C LEU A 13 -14.45 -3.90 -24.08
N ILE A 14 -15.37 -3.92 -23.12
CA ILE A 14 -15.27 -3.06 -21.95
C ILE A 14 -14.10 -3.67 -21.20
N GLY A 15 -12.88 -3.19 -21.50
CA GLY A 15 -11.74 -3.45 -20.66
C GLY A 15 -12.17 -3.05 -19.26
N ALA A 16 -12.38 -4.03 -18.39
CA ALA A 16 -12.76 -3.77 -17.02
C ALA A 16 -11.63 -2.92 -16.45
N CYS A 17 -11.87 -1.62 -16.27
CA CYS A 17 -11.00 -0.79 -15.47
C CYS A 17 -11.08 -1.40 -14.08
N TRP A 18 -10.07 -2.17 -13.70
CA TRP A 18 -9.93 -2.68 -12.35
C TRP A 18 -9.62 -1.47 -11.48
N ALA A 19 -10.69 -0.79 -11.05
CA ALA A 19 -10.58 0.10 -9.93
C ALA A 19 -10.24 -0.76 -8.72
N HIS A 20 -9.31 -0.28 -7.90
CA HIS A 20 -8.87 -0.95 -6.68
C HIS A 20 -9.37 -0.19 -5.46
N PRO A 21 -10.70 0.01 -5.29
CA PRO A 21 -11.22 0.68 -4.10
C PRO A 21 -10.97 -0.16 -2.84
N ASP A 22 -10.70 -1.45 -3.01
CA ASP A 22 -10.49 -2.43 -1.95
C ASP A 22 -9.00 -2.64 -1.62
N GLY A 23 -8.07 -1.88 -2.21
CA GLY A 23 -6.65 -1.95 -1.92
C GLY A 23 -5.75 -2.32 -3.10
N ALA A 24 -4.45 -2.05 -2.96
CA ALA A 24 -3.45 -2.31 -3.98
C ALA A 24 -3.31 -3.82 -4.31
N PRO A 25 -3.17 -4.19 -5.60
CA PRO A 25 -2.87 -5.56 -6.01
C PRO A 25 -1.40 -5.92 -5.74
N ALA A 26 -1.07 -7.22 -5.83
CA ALA A 26 0.31 -7.71 -5.69
C ALA A 26 1.30 -7.09 -6.70
N SER A 27 0.84 -6.64 -7.87
CA SER A 27 1.71 -5.94 -8.84
C SER A 27 2.29 -4.63 -8.28
N ALA A 28 1.62 -3.98 -7.32
CA ALA A 28 2.13 -2.78 -6.66
C ALA A 28 3.40 -3.05 -5.83
N CYS A 29 3.72 -4.32 -5.54
CA CYS A 29 4.94 -4.69 -4.83
C CYS A 29 6.23 -4.21 -5.52
N ALA A 30 6.24 -4.15 -6.85
CA ALA A 30 7.42 -3.80 -7.62
C ALA A 30 7.80 -2.31 -7.48
N THR A 31 6.81 -1.41 -7.48
CA THR A 31 7.04 0.04 -7.59
C THR A 31 6.55 0.82 -6.37
N MET A 32 5.66 0.24 -5.58
CA MET A 32 4.85 0.93 -4.57
C MET A 32 3.99 2.08 -5.11
N ASN A 33 3.86 2.22 -6.42
CA ASN A 33 3.12 3.30 -7.06
C ASN A 33 1.77 2.80 -7.55
N PRO A 34 0.68 3.57 -7.38
CA PRO A 34 -0.59 3.26 -8.02
C PRO A 34 -0.46 3.46 -9.54
N GLU A 35 -1.05 2.55 -10.32
CA GLU A 35 -1.05 2.62 -11.79
C GLU A 35 -2.30 3.36 -12.32
N HIS A 36 -2.58 4.53 -11.75
CA HIS A 36 -3.67 5.39 -12.20
C HIS A 36 -3.20 6.35 -13.31
N LYS A 37 -3.88 6.33 -14.46
CA LYS A 37 -3.63 7.30 -15.55
C LYS A 37 -3.76 8.74 -15.04
N ASP A 38 -2.88 9.61 -15.53
CA ASP A 38 -2.89 11.05 -15.27
C ASP A 38 -2.80 11.43 -13.78
N SER A 39 -2.11 10.60 -12.98
CA SER A 39 -1.88 10.92 -11.57
C SER A 39 -0.76 11.92 -11.39
N LYS A 40 -1.02 12.96 -10.60
CA LYS A 40 0.03 13.80 -10.04
C LYS A 40 0.80 13.02 -8.97
N HIS A 41 2.05 12.75 -9.27
CA HIS A 41 3.00 12.10 -8.37
C HIS A 41 3.85 13.15 -7.66
N GLU A 42 3.94 13.04 -6.34
CA GLU A 42 4.87 13.81 -5.50
C GLU A 42 5.75 12.81 -4.71
N GLU A 43 7.05 13.08 -4.60
CA GLU A 43 7.92 12.33 -3.67
C GLU A 43 7.86 12.96 -2.29
N ALA A 44 7.78 12.14 -1.24
CA ALA A 44 7.81 12.63 0.13
C ALA A 44 9.15 13.30 0.42
N GLY A 45 9.10 14.56 0.85
CA GLY A 45 10.25 15.31 1.33
C GLY A 45 9.99 15.88 2.73
N PRO A 46 10.90 16.72 3.26
CA PRO A 46 10.76 17.31 4.60
C PRO A 46 9.47 18.11 4.84
N SER A 47 8.82 18.59 3.77
CA SER A 47 7.57 19.34 3.82
C SER A 47 6.31 18.48 3.61
N THR A 48 6.46 17.15 3.51
CA THR A 48 5.31 16.25 3.37
C THR A 48 4.40 16.38 4.60
N PRO A 49 3.07 16.49 4.45
CA PRO A 49 2.17 16.64 5.58
C PRO A 49 1.81 15.30 6.24
N TYR A 50 2.37 14.19 5.74
CA TYR A 50 2.11 12.84 6.23
C TYR A 50 3.29 12.33 7.06
N THR A 51 3.00 11.56 8.11
CA THR A 51 4.00 10.91 8.95
C THR A 51 3.79 9.42 8.96
N LEU A 52 4.89 8.67 9.01
CA LEU A 52 4.89 7.22 9.24
C LEU A 52 5.73 6.97 10.48
N VAL A 53 5.12 6.46 11.55
CA VAL A 53 5.79 6.31 12.84
C VAL A 53 5.68 4.87 13.30
N GLN A 54 6.82 4.23 13.58
CA GLN A 54 6.90 2.91 14.19
C GLN A 54 7.22 3.03 15.69
N ASP A 55 6.66 2.12 16.51
CA ASP A 55 6.89 2.13 17.96
C ASP A 55 8.28 1.65 18.39
N LYS A 56 8.94 0.82 17.58
CA LYS A 56 10.33 0.39 17.78
C LYS A 56 11.02 0.05 16.47
N ARG A 57 12.35 0.08 16.47
CA ARG A 57 13.19 -0.26 15.31
C ARG A 57 13.72 -1.68 15.40
N GLU A 58 14.17 -2.11 16.56
CA GLU A 58 14.67 -3.45 16.79
C GLU A 58 13.53 -4.43 16.97
N PHE A 59 13.69 -5.62 16.39
CA PHE A 59 12.78 -6.73 16.56
C PHE A 59 13.53 -8.03 16.83
N LYS A 60 12.86 -8.94 17.53
CA LYS A 60 13.20 -10.36 17.61
C LYS A 60 12.00 -11.22 17.21
N ALA A 61 12.22 -12.50 16.97
CA ALA A 61 11.17 -13.43 16.59
C ALA A 61 9.98 -13.38 17.57
N GLY A 62 8.77 -13.31 17.02
CA GLY A 62 7.53 -13.20 17.79
C GLY A 62 7.13 -11.76 18.15
N ASP A 63 7.99 -10.78 17.93
CA ASP A 63 7.64 -9.38 18.14
C ASP A 63 6.56 -8.91 17.16
N THR A 64 5.73 -7.99 17.65
CA THR A 64 4.87 -7.14 16.82
C THR A 64 5.34 -5.69 16.93
N VAL A 65 5.34 -4.98 15.82
CA VAL A 65 5.66 -3.55 15.70
C VAL A 65 4.42 -2.83 15.20
N ALA A 66 3.97 -1.81 15.93
CA ALA A 66 2.89 -0.96 15.47
C ALA A 66 3.43 0.17 14.60
N VAL A 67 2.81 0.36 13.43
CA VAL A 67 3.15 1.44 12.50
C VAL A 67 1.91 2.29 12.27
N THR A 68 2.04 3.60 12.49
CA THR A 68 0.95 4.57 12.32
C THR A 68 1.28 5.51 11.17
N LEU A 69 0.43 5.51 10.16
CA LEU A 69 0.41 6.53 9.11
C LEU A 69 -0.61 7.60 9.52
N SER A 70 -0.25 8.88 9.51
CA SER A 70 -1.18 9.98 9.82
C SER A 70 -0.91 11.24 8.99
N GLY A 71 -1.91 12.11 8.86
CA GLY A 71 -1.79 13.38 8.13
C GLY A 71 -3.15 13.97 7.75
N PRO A 72 -3.19 14.87 6.75
CA PRO A 72 -4.43 15.31 6.10
C PRO A 72 -5.25 14.14 5.55
N PRO A 73 -6.52 14.35 5.18
CA PRO A 73 -7.35 13.29 4.62
C PRO A 73 -6.74 12.58 3.41
N PHE A 74 -6.73 11.24 3.44
CA PHE A 74 -6.28 10.36 2.35
C PHE A 74 -7.28 9.22 2.10
N LYS A 75 -7.28 8.68 0.88
CA LYS A 75 -8.21 7.61 0.44
C LYS A 75 -7.60 6.23 0.54
N GLY A 76 -6.29 6.10 0.38
CA GLY A 76 -5.60 4.82 0.38
C GLY A 76 -4.14 4.92 0.77
N PHE A 77 -3.55 3.76 1.03
CA PHE A 77 -2.13 3.64 1.35
C PHE A 77 -1.59 2.29 0.87
N PHE A 78 -0.27 2.23 0.75
CA PHE A 78 0.49 1.00 0.65
C PHE A 78 1.77 1.11 1.46
N ILE A 79 1.97 0.24 2.44
CA ILE A 79 3.12 0.24 3.35
C ILE A 79 3.87 -1.07 3.15
N LYS A 80 5.20 -1.02 3.02
CA LYS A 80 6.09 -2.20 2.96
C LYS A 80 7.12 -2.15 4.07
N ALA A 81 7.49 -3.33 4.56
CA ALA A 81 8.50 -3.53 5.59
C ALA A 81 9.82 -4.02 5.00
N PHE A 82 10.93 -3.47 5.48
CA PHE A 82 12.29 -3.76 5.01
C PHE A 82 13.26 -3.94 6.19
N ASP A 83 14.24 -4.83 6.03
CA ASP A 83 15.38 -4.95 6.94
C ASP A 83 16.46 -3.90 6.65
N ASP A 84 17.54 -3.90 7.44
CA ASP A 84 18.70 -3.01 7.31
C ASP A 84 19.39 -3.06 5.94
N LYS A 85 19.23 -4.17 5.21
CA LYS A 85 19.77 -4.39 3.86
C LYS A 85 18.76 -4.05 2.77
N ASN A 86 17.63 -3.43 3.12
CA ASN A 86 16.50 -3.12 2.24
C ASN A 86 15.85 -4.36 1.59
N LYS A 87 15.92 -5.52 2.24
CA LYS A 87 15.18 -6.71 1.85
C LYS A 87 13.82 -6.72 2.54
N GLU A 88 12.79 -7.11 1.79
CA GLU A 88 11.43 -7.27 2.33
C GLU A 88 11.41 -8.32 3.46
N VAL A 89 10.75 -7.99 4.56
CA VAL A 89 10.81 -8.81 5.78
C VAL A 89 9.50 -8.79 6.58
N GLY A 90 9.15 -9.95 7.15
CA GLY A 90 8.00 -10.12 8.03
C GLY A 90 6.65 -10.03 7.30
N GLN A 91 5.58 -9.91 8.06
CA GLN A 91 4.23 -9.86 7.51
C GLN A 91 3.34 -8.92 8.32
N PHE A 92 2.44 -8.23 7.63
CA PHE A 92 1.41 -7.45 8.31
C PHE A 92 0.22 -8.32 8.70
N GLU A 93 -0.46 -7.93 9.77
CA GLU A 93 -1.76 -8.50 10.14
C GLU A 93 -2.90 -7.76 9.42
N ALA A 94 -3.99 -8.48 9.18
CA ALA A 94 -5.23 -7.84 8.75
C ALA A 94 -5.81 -6.98 9.89
N GLY A 95 -6.42 -5.87 9.52
CA GLY A 95 -7.09 -4.94 10.42
C GLY A 95 -8.41 -4.45 9.80
N GLY A 96 -9.17 -3.64 10.54
CA GLY A 96 -10.47 -3.15 10.06
C GLY A 96 -10.38 -2.36 8.74
N GLU A 97 -9.32 -1.56 8.60
CA GLU A 97 -9.10 -0.70 7.43
C GLU A 97 -7.93 -1.15 6.55
N SER A 98 -7.33 -2.30 6.85
CA SER A 98 -6.08 -2.74 6.24
C SER A 98 -6.04 -4.25 5.96
N LYS A 99 -5.53 -4.63 4.78
CA LYS A 99 -5.29 -6.03 4.41
C LYS A 99 -3.83 -6.24 3.99
N PRO A 100 -3.21 -7.39 4.35
CA PRO A 100 -1.85 -7.69 3.94
C PRO A 100 -1.74 -7.92 2.42
N VAL A 101 -0.57 -7.60 1.87
CA VAL A 101 -0.09 -8.01 0.54
C VAL A 101 1.14 -8.88 0.79
N THR A 102 0.88 -10.17 0.96
CA THR A 102 1.86 -11.14 1.49
C THR A 102 3.04 -11.40 0.57
N GLU A 103 2.89 -11.12 -0.71
CA GLU A 103 3.89 -11.33 -1.77
C GLU A 103 5.13 -10.47 -1.59
N CYS A 104 5.05 -9.37 -0.85
CA CYS A 104 6.16 -8.43 -0.69
C CYS A 104 6.25 -7.74 0.67
N SER A 105 5.80 -8.43 1.73
CA SER A 105 5.78 -7.87 3.09
C SER A 105 5.06 -6.52 3.15
N GLY A 106 3.93 -6.42 2.43
CA GLY A 106 3.16 -5.19 2.27
C GLY A 106 1.82 -5.22 3.00
N VAL A 107 1.19 -4.05 3.11
CA VAL A 107 -0.19 -3.87 3.59
C VAL A 107 -0.84 -2.70 2.88
N THR A 108 -2.12 -2.83 2.55
CA THR A 108 -2.90 -1.81 1.85
C THR A 108 -4.25 -1.59 2.52
N HIS A 109 -4.96 -0.55 2.12
CA HIS A 109 -6.31 -0.23 2.58
C HIS A 109 -7.34 -1.27 2.11
N THR A 110 -8.47 -1.39 2.81
CA THR A 110 -9.61 -2.26 2.40
C THR A 110 -10.77 -1.51 1.76
N SER A 111 -10.76 -0.17 1.83
CA SER A 111 -11.79 0.68 1.23
C SER A 111 -11.24 2.07 0.94
N ALA A 112 -11.81 2.77 -0.05
CA ALA A 112 -11.52 4.17 -0.37
C ALA A 112 -12.15 5.17 0.61
N ALA A 113 -12.68 4.70 1.75
CA ALA A 113 -13.16 5.57 2.82
C ALA A 113 -12.06 6.54 3.24
N GLU A 114 -12.44 7.78 3.53
CA GLU A 114 -11.49 8.80 3.93
C GLU A 114 -10.92 8.51 5.32
N LYS A 115 -9.61 8.72 5.48
CA LYS A 115 -8.87 8.47 6.71
C LYS A 115 -7.93 9.63 6.98
N THR A 116 -7.70 9.93 8.25
CA THR A 116 -6.64 10.85 8.70
C THR A 116 -5.52 10.13 9.43
N ALA A 117 -5.76 8.88 9.84
CA ALA A 117 -4.77 7.98 10.39
C ALA A 117 -5.13 6.52 10.12
N VAL A 118 -4.12 5.66 10.07
CA VAL A 118 -4.28 4.20 10.12
C VAL A 118 -3.15 3.61 10.95
N LYS A 119 -3.49 2.65 11.81
CA LYS A 119 -2.53 1.85 12.57
C LYS A 119 -2.51 0.44 12.01
N VAL A 120 -1.35 -0.01 11.55
CA VAL A 120 -1.12 -1.37 11.07
C VAL A 120 -0.14 -2.10 11.99
N LEU A 121 -0.29 -3.42 12.09
CA LEU A 121 0.56 -4.27 12.92
C LEU A 121 1.43 -5.13 12.02
N TRP A 122 2.75 -5.06 12.23
CA TRP A 122 3.73 -5.88 11.55
C TRP A 122 4.28 -6.94 12.50
N LYS A 123 4.35 -8.19 12.05
CA LYS A 123 4.91 -9.33 12.77
C LYS A 123 6.30 -9.66 12.26
N ALA A 124 7.22 -9.80 13.21
CA ALA A 124 8.56 -10.28 12.94
C ALA A 124 8.55 -11.72 12.40
N PRO A 125 9.42 -12.05 11.43
CA PRO A 125 9.55 -13.42 10.95
C PRO A 125 10.09 -14.35 12.05
N ALA A 126 9.71 -15.63 11.98
CA ALA A 126 10.20 -16.65 12.90
C ALA A 126 11.72 -16.83 12.77
N GLY A 127 12.41 -16.97 13.91
CA GLY A 127 13.85 -17.26 13.94
C GLY A 127 14.77 -16.12 13.49
N ALA A 128 14.26 -14.90 13.30
CA ALA A 128 15.10 -13.75 12.95
C ALA A 128 15.03 -12.64 14.01
N GLN A 129 16.04 -11.78 13.98
CA GLN A 129 16.12 -10.55 14.75
C GLN A 129 16.90 -9.52 13.95
N GLY A 130 16.72 -8.24 14.26
CA GLY A 130 17.41 -7.17 13.55
C GLY A 130 16.65 -5.85 13.67
N GLN A 131 16.80 -5.00 12.66
CA GLN A 131 16.07 -3.76 12.55
C GLN A 131 15.07 -3.83 11.41
N VAL A 132 13.92 -3.18 11.60
CA VAL A 132 12.92 -2.97 10.55
C VAL A 132 12.69 -1.48 10.34
N HIS A 133 12.47 -1.11 9.08
CA HIS A 133 11.92 0.19 8.69
C HIS A 133 10.83 0.01 7.65
N PHE A 134 9.96 1.01 7.56
CA PHE A 134 8.82 0.98 6.67
C PHE A 134 8.88 2.12 5.66
N ARG A 135 8.35 1.85 4.48
CA ARG A 135 8.09 2.88 3.46
C ARG A 135 6.62 2.87 3.11
N ALA A 136 6.07 4.04 2.81
CA ALA A 136 4.68 4.18 2.45
C ALA A 136 4.47 5.00 1.16
N THR A 137 3.40 4.65 0.46
CA THR A 137 2.73 5.49 -0.53
C THR A 137 1.35 5.85 0.01
N VAL A 138 0.98 7.12 -0.12
CA VAL A 138 -0.29 7.69 0.33
C VAL A 138 -1.07 8.19 -0.87
N VAL A 139 -2.30 7.69 -1.05
CA VAL A 139 -3.20 8.11 -2.11
C VAL A 139 -4.14 9.17 -1.55
N VAL A 140 -3.95 10.43 -1.98
CA VAL A 140 -4.75 11.58 -1.54
C VAL A 140 -6.09 11.60 -2.28
N THR A 141 -6.04 11.45 -3.60
CA THR A 141 -7.19 11.30 -4.48
C THR A 141 -6.85 10.30 -5.59
N TYR A 142 -7.82 9.92 -6.41
CA TYR A 142 -7.58 9.03 -7.55
C TYR A 142 -6.46 9.54 -8.48
N HIS A 143 -6.31 10.87 -8.62
CA HIS A 143 -5.29 11.51 -9.46
C HIS A 143 -4.14 12.15 -8.68
N LYS A 144 -3.97 11.85 -7.38
CA LYS A 144 -2.86 12.41 -6.59
C LYS A 144 -2.36 11.41 -5.55
N TYR A 145 -1.06 11.12 -5.58
CA TYR A 145 -0.40 10.31 -4.56
C TYR A 145 0.99 10.84 -4.20
N ILE A 146 1.45 10.46 -3.01
CA ILE A 146 2.77 10.75 -2.49
C ILE A 146 3.47 9.42 -2.18
N SER A 147 4.65 9.18 -2.75
CA SER A 147 5.46 7.98 -2.47
C SER A 147 6.71 8.32 -1.65
N GLY A 148 7.46 7.29 -1.27
CA GLY A 148 8.77 7.47 -0.65
C GLY A 148 8.74 7.94 0.80
N LEU A 149 7.57 7.96 1.46
CA LEU A 149 7.46 8.31 2.87
C LEU A 149 8.18 7.26 3.72
N GLN A 150 9.15 7.67 4.53
CA GLN A 150 9.96 6.78 5.37
C GLN A 150 9.49 6.84 6.83
N SER A 151 9.56 5.69 7.52
CA SER A 151 9.20 5.63 8.93
C SER A 151 10.25 6.26 9.84
N THR A 152 9.80 7.03 10.83
CA THR A 152 10.59 7.39 12.02
C THR A 152 10.18 6.52 13.21
N VAL A 153 10.99 6.51 14.26
CA VAL A 153 10.65 5.87 15.54
C VAL A 153 10.05 6.93 16.47
N ALA A 154 9.00 6.57 17.21
CA ALA A 154 8.37 7.43 18.23
C ALA A 154 9.32 7.74 19.40
#